data_AF-A0A2N3YIL9-F1
#
_entry.id   AF-A0A2N3YIL9-F1
#
_cell.length_a   1.000
_cell.length_b   1.000
_cell.length_c   1.000
_cell.angle_alpha   90.00
_cell.angle_beta   90.00
_cell.angle_gamma   90.00
#
_symmetry.space_group_name_H-M   'P 1'
#
loop_
_entity.id
_entity.type
_entity.pdbx_description
1 polymer ?
#
loop_
_entity_poly.entity_id
_entity_poly.type
_entity_poly.pdbx_seq_one_letter_code
_entity_poly.pdbx_strand_id
1 'polypeptide(L)'
;MRAIDTVAWTETLGVGRKELPWALKAKARQVADLYEDVNRIRATLAHGPDEELVMMLTAATRSLAAAGTRIAETLGDVNRTA
;
A
#
# COMPACT_ATOMS: atom_id res chain seq x y z
N MET A 1 0.08 -6.81 -16.85
CA MET A 1 1.36 -6.28 -16.33
C MET A 1 2.49 -6.44 -17.34
N ARG A 2 3.42 -5.48 -17.48
CA ARG A 2 4.60 -5.68 -18.34
C ARG A 2 5.62 -6.57 -17.62
N ALA A 3 6.46 -7.27 -18.39
CA ALA A 3 7.53 -8.12 -17.83
C ALA A 3 8.52 -7.32 -16.97
N ILE A 4 8.79 -6.06 -17.34
CA ILE A 4 9.65 -5.13 -16.58
C ILE A 4 9.06 -4.85 -15.19
N ASP A 5 7.76 -4.60 -15.11
CA ASP A 5 7.08 -4.37 -13.82
C ASP A 5 7.14 -5.61 -12.94
N THR A 6 7.00 -6.81 -13.54
CA THR A 6 7.12 -8.09 -12.81
C THR A 6 8.50 -8.24 -12.19
N VAL A 7 9.56 -7.97 -12.96
CA VAL A 7 10.95 -8.06 -12.51
C VAL A 7 11.22 -7.07 -11.39
N ALA A 8 10.84 -5.82 -11.57
CA ALA A 8 11.02 -4.77 -10.57
C ALA A 8 10.34 -5.14 -9.23
N TRP A 9 9.13 -5.70 -9.27
CA TRP A 9 8.43 -6.14 -8.07
C TRP A 9 9.09 -7.37 -7.42
N THR A 10 9.54 -8.35 -8.20
CA THR A 10 10.26 -9.52 -7.65
C THR A 10 11.57 -9.12 -6.98
N GLU A 11 12.31 -8.17 -7.55
CA GLU A 11 13.55 -7.65 -6.97
C GLU A 11 13.28 -6.84 -5.70
N THR A 12 12.29 -5.94 -5.75
CA THR A 12 11.92 -5.09 -4.60
C THR A 12 11.46 -5.91 -3.39
N LEU A 13 10.71 -6.99 -3.64
CA LEU A 13 10.17 -7.84 -2.59
C LEU A 13 11.09 -9.01 -2.22
N GLY A 14 12.15 -9.26 -2.99
CA GLY A 14 13.08 -10.37 -2.78
C GLY A 14 12.43 -11.74 -2.96
N VAL A 15 11.46 -11.87 -3.88
CA VAL A 15 10.68 -13.10 -4.09
C VAL A 15 10.75 -13.57 -5.54
N GLY A 16 10.52 -14.87 -5.78
CA GLY A 16 10.42 -15.42 -7.12
C GLY A 16 9.10 -15.03 -7.82
N ARG A 17 9.07 -15.16 -9.15
CA ARG A 17 7.86 -14.85 -9.96
C ARG A 17 6.62 -15.63 -9.51
N LYS A 18 6.78 -16.88 -9.07
CA LYS A 18 5.68 -17.72 -8.58
C LYS A 18 5.12 -17.25 -7.22
N GLU A 19 5.95 -16.61 -6.42
CA GLU A 19 5.62 -16.13 -5.07
C GLU A 19 5.07 -14.70 -5.09
N LEU A 20 5.31 -13.97 -6.18
CA LEU A 20 4.92 -12.58 -6.34
C LEU A 20 3.42 -12.30 -6.03
N PRO A 21 2.44 -13.10 -6.50
CA PRO A 21 1.03 -12.87 -6.16
C PRO A 21 0.78 -12.92 -4.64
N TRP A 22 1.41 -13.87 -3.95
CA TRP A 22 1.28 -14.00 -2.50
C TRP A 22 1.96 -12.85 -1.77
N ALA A 23 3.15 -12.46 -2.21
CA ALA A 23 3.90 -11.33 -1.62
C ALA A 23 3.14 -10.00 -1.80
N LEU A 24 2.58 -9.74 -2.99
CA LEU A 24 1.76 -8.55 -3.24
C LEU A 24 0.48 -8.56 -2.41
N LYS A 25 -0.18 -9.72 -2.25
CA LYS A 25 -1.35 -9.86 -1.37
C LYS A 25 -1.00 -9.56 0.09
N ALA A 26 0.13 -10.06 0.59
CA ALA A 26 0.61 -9.77 1.94
C ALA A 26 0.90 -8.26 2.11
N LYS A 27 1.54 -7.62 1.12
CA LYS A 27 1.79 -6.18 1.14
C LYS A 27 0.53 -5.34 1.06
N ALA A 28 -0.46 -5.73 0.25
CA ALA A 28 -1.76 -5.07 0.20
C ALA A 28 -2.42 -5.06 1.58
N ARG A 29 -2.40 -6.21 2.28
CA ARG A 29 -2.91 -6.32 3.64
C ARG A 29 -2.14 -5.43 4.62
N GLN A 30 -0.80 -5.46 4.58
CA GLN A 30 0.03 -4.63 5.43
C GLN A 30 -0.26 -3.13 5.26
N VAL A 31 -0.46 -2.67 4.02
CA VAL A 31 -0.79 -1.27 3.73
C VAL A 31 -2.20 -0.92 4.20
N ALA A 32 -3.16 -1.84 4.07
CA ALA A 32 -4.51 -1.64 4.59
C ALA A 32 -4.53 -1.53 6.13
N ASP A 33 -3.80 -2.41 6.82
CA ASP A 33 -3.69 -2.37 8.29
C ASP A 33 -3.06 -1.04 8.74
N LEU A 34 -1.99 -0.59 8.07
CA LEU A 34 -1.34 0.69 8.37
C LEU A 34 -2.24 1.90 8.05
N TYR A 35 -3.01 1.83 6.97
CA TYR A 35 -4.00 2.85 6.64
C TYR A 35 -5.02 3.02 7.76
N GLU A 36 -5.59 1.92 8.27
CA GLU A 36 -6.57 1.95 9.34
C GLU A 36 -6.00 2.54 10.64
N ASP A 37 -4.76 2.15 10.99
CA ASP A 37 -4.11 2.67 12.19
C ASP A 37 -3.80 4.17 12.08
N VAL A 38 -3.24 4.62 10.95
CA VAL A 38 -2.96 6.05 10.70
C VAL A 38 -4.26 6.85 10.64
N ASN A 39 -5.31 6.30 10.02
CA ASN A 39 -6.62 6.93 9.94
C ASN A 39 -7.25 7.07 11.34
N ARG A 40 -7.11 6.06 12.19
CA ARG A 40 -7.55 6.11 13.60
C ARG A 40 -6.80 7.20 14.36
N ILE A 41 -5.47 7.26 14.24
CA ILE A 41 -4.65 8.30 14.89
C ILE A 41 -5.07 9.69 14.41
N ARG A 42 -5.22 9.87 13.10
CA ARG A 42 -5.72 11.12 12.50
C ARG A 42 -7.06 11.53 13.08
N ALA A 43 -8.02 10.60 13.18
CA ALA A 43 -9.34 10.89 13.72
C ALA A 43 -9.29 11.31 15.20
N THR A 44 -8.50 10.61 16.01
CA THR A 44 -8.29 10.96 17.43
C THR A 44 -7.66 12.34 17.60
N LEU A 45 -6.75 12.72 16.70
CA LEU A 45 -6.01 13.98 16.77
C LEU A 45 -6.62 15.11 15.94
N ALA A 46 -7.76 14.89 15.26
CA ALA A 46 -8.36 15.85 14.32
C ALA A 46 -8.74 17.20 14.96
N HIS A 47 -8.95 17.22 16.27
CA HIS A 47 -9.24 18.42 17.06
C HIS A 47 -8.10 18.77 18.03
N GLY A 48 -6.93 18.16 17.82
CA GLY A 48 -5.73 18.48 18.57
C GLY A 48 -5.23 19.89 18.23
N PRO A 49 -4.45 20.51 19.12
CA PRO A 49 -3.92 21.86 18.91
C PRO A 49 -2.83 21.93 17.83
N ASP A 50 -2.29 20.78 17.39
CA ASP A 50 -1.21 20.69 16.41
C ASP A 50 -1.76 20.49 15.00
N GLU A 51 -1.98 21.62 14.30
CA GLU A 51 -2.51 21.63 12.93
C GLU A 51 -1.54 21.00 11.90
N GLU A 52 -0.23 21.16 12.11
CA GLU A 52 0.79 20.59 11.22
C GLU A 52 0.75 19.06 11.25
N LEU A 53 0.67 18.48 12.45
CA LEU A 53 0.52 17.05 12.63
C LEU A 53 -0.75 16.51 11.97
N VAL A 54 -1.89 17.21 12.12
CA VAL A 54 -3.16 16.83 11.48
C VAL A 54 -3.04 16.87 9.95
N MET A 55 -2.36 17.88 9.40
CA MET A 55 -2.07 17.97 7.96
C MET A 55 -1.20 16.80 7.49
N MET A 56 -0.12 16.48 8.20
CA MET A 56 0.79 15.37 7.88
C MET A 56 0.06 14.02 7.91
N LEU A 57 -0.76 13.77 8.95
CA LEU A 57 -1.55 12.56 9.06
C LEU A 57 -2.59 12.44 7.96
N THR A 58 -3.20 13.56 7.56
CA THR A 58 -4.13 13.61 6.43
C THR A 58 -3.43 13.26 5.11
N ALA A 59 -2.25 13.82 4.86
CA ALA A 59 -1.44 13.49 3.70
C ALA A 59 -1.01 12.01 3.70
N ALA A 60 -0.53 11.50 4.84
CA ALA A 60 -0.15 10.09 5.01
C ALA A 60 -1.32 9.15 4.72
N THR A 61 -2.51 9.44 5.23
CA THR A 61 -3.73 8.64 5.00
C THR A 61 -4.08 8.57 3.51
N ARG A 62 -3.96 9.69 2.78
CA ARG A 62 -4.20 9.73 1.32
C ARG A 62 -3.14 8.93 0.55
N SER A 63 -1.87 9.07 0.93
CA SER A 63 -0.76 8.32 0.31
C SER A 63 -0.90 6.80 0.52
N LEU A 64 -1.29 6.37 1.72
CA LEU A 64 -1.53 4.96 2.02
C LEU A 64 -2.71 4.40 1.24
N ALA A 65 -3.81 5.15 1.11
CA ALA A 65 -4.94 4.75 0.27
C ALA A 65 -4.51 4.57 -1.20
N ALA A 66 -3.77 5.53 -1.76
CA ALA A 66 -3.28 5.45 -3.13
C ALA A 66 -2.31 4.26 -3.34
N ALA A 67 -1.41 4.03 -2.38
CA ALA A 67 -0.51 2.88 -2.41
C ALA A 67 -1.28 1.55 -2.37
N GLY A 68 -2.31 1.44 -1.53
CA GLY A 68 -3.17 0.27 -1.44
C GLY A 68 -3.87 -0.05 -2.77
N THR A 69 -4.48 0.97 -3.40
CA THR A 69 -5.11 0.83 -4.73
C THR A 69 -4.11 0.34 -5.77
N ARG A 70 -2.91 0.94 -5.82
CA ARG A 70 -1.89 0.57 -6.81
C ARG A 70 -1.37 -0.86 -6.64
N ILE A 71 -1.22 -1.32 -5.40
CA ILE A 71 -0.84 -2.71 -5.12
C ILE A 71 -1.97 -3.66 -5.53
N ALA A 72 -3.22 -3.31 -5.27
CA ALA A 72 -4.39 -4.12 -5.65
C ALA A 72 -4.52 -4.24 -7.18
N GLU A 73 -4.33 -3.15 -7.91
CA GLU A 73 -4.29 -3.14 -9.37
C GLU A 73 -3.16 -4.02 -9.90
N THR A 74 -1.96 -3.89 -9.33
CA THR A 74 -0.79 -4.70 -9.70
C THR A 74 -1.08 -6.19 -9.47
N LEU A 75 -1.65 -6.56 -8.31
CA LEU A 75 -2.04 -7.94 -8.00
C LEU A 75 -3.09 -8.47 -8.99
N GLY A 76 -4.08 -7.65 -9.34
CA GLY A 76 -5.08 -7.98 -10.35
C GLY A 76 -4.45 -8.27 -11.71
N ASP A 77 -3.50 -7.44 -12.11
CA ASP A 77 -2.75 -7.61 -13.35
C ASP A 77 -1.86 -8.87 -13.33
N VAL A 78 -1.18 -9.17 -12.22
CA VAL A 78 -0.36 -10.38 -12.07
C VAL A 78 -1.22 -11.62 -12.25
N ASN A 79 -2.37 -11.68 -11.57
CA ASN A 79 -3.28 -12.82 -11.59
C ASN A 79 -3.93 -13.06 -12.96
N ARG A 80 -4.05 -12.03 -13.81
CA ARG A 80 -4.54 -12.19 -15.20
C ARG A 80 -3.47 -12.72 -16.15
N THR A 81 -2.20 -12.57 -15.79
CA THR A 81 -1.04 -12.96 -16.63
C THR A 81 -0.35 -14.25 -16.18
N ALA A 82 -0.71 -14.77 -15.01
CA ALA A 82 -0.25 -16.05 -14.46
C ALA A 82 -1.11 -17.20 -14.96
#